data_AF-A0A8I1EBP3-F1
#
_entry.id   AF-A0A8I1EBP3-F1
#
_cell.length_a   1.000
_cell.length_b   1.000
_cell.length_c   1.000
_cell.angle_alpha   90.00
_cell.angle_beta   90.00
_cell.angle_gamma   90.00
#
_symmetry.space_group_name_H-M   'P 1'
#
loop_
_entity.id
_entity.type
_entity.pdbx_description
1 polymer ?
#
loop_
_entity_poly.entity_id
_entity_poly.type
_entity_poly.pdbx_seq_one_letter_code
_entity_poly.pdbx_strand_id
1 'polypeptide(L)'
;MSVLHRCDIWKATDSQWYMLVGDFEHASEPEDCTTYGPFNEEEDAYQFACSRLGNPGGYMLDASGSAPVPNECVRPRRHKSIW
;
A
#
# COMPACT_ATOMS: atom_id res chain seq x y z
N MET A 1 -7.46 3.55 22.71
CA MET A 1 -8.06 3.48 21.37
C MET A 1 -6.94 3.10 20.45
N SER A 2 -7.00 1.94 19.78
CA SER A 2 -5.96 1.54 18.83
C SER A 2 -6.10 2.43 17.60
N VAL A 3 -5.13 3.30 17.38
CA VAL A 3 -5.13 4.23 16.26
C VAL A 3 -4.67 3.47 15.02
N LEU A 4 -5.38 3.64 13.91
CA LEU A 4 -5.19 2.84 12.70
C LEU A 4 -4.67 3.72 11.56
N HIS A 5 -3.64 3.25 10.87
CA HIS A 5 -3.19 3.86 9.61
C HIS A 5 -4.15 3.48 8.48
N ARG A 6 -4.49 4.45 7.63
CA ARG A 6 -5.16 4.19 6.35
C ARG A 6 -4.26 3.29 5.50
N CYS A 7 -4.81 2.20 5.01
CA CYS A 7 -4.12 1.24 4.17
C CYS A 7 -5.07 0.78 3.06
N ASP A 8 -4.88 1.25 1.83
CA ASP A 8 -5.70 0.84 0.70
C ASP A 8 -4.82 0.08 -0.28
N ILE A 9 -5.23 -1.12 -0.68
CA ILE A 9 -4.55 -1.95 -1.67
C ILE A 9 -5.46 -2.06 -2.89
N TRP A 10 -4.95 -1.72 -4.07
CA TRP A 10 -5.72 -1.85 -5.30
C TRP A 10 -4.91 -2.43 -6.44
N LYS A 11 -5.63 -3.07 -7.37
CA LYS A 11 -5.10 -3.49 -8.66
C LYS A 11 -5.35 -2.40 -9.69
N ALA A 12 -4.30 -1.92 -10.32
CA ALA A 12 -4.40 -0.89 -11.36
C ALA A 12 -4.63 -1.50 -12.76
N THR A 13 -4.91 -0.64 -13.73
CA THR A 13 -5.18 -1.00 -15.14
C THR A 13 -4.01 -1.71 -15.83
N ASP A 14 -2.79 -1.56 -15.33
CA ASP A 14 -1.60 -2.27 -15.81
C ASP A 14 -1.46 -3.69 -15.23
N SER A 15 -2.49 -4.17 -14.51
CA SER A 15 -2.51 -5.44 -13.79
C SER A 15 -1.47 -5.56 -12.66
N GLN A 16 -0.85 -4.47 -12.23
CA GLN A 16 0.01 -4.42 -11.05
C GLN A 16 -0.80 -4.01 -9.82
N TRP A 17 -0.28 -4.38 -8.66
CA TRP A 17 -0.82 -4.02 -7.37
C TRP A 17 -0.11 -2.80 -6.81
N TYR A 18 -0.88 -1.94 -6.16
CA TYR A 18 -0.42 -0.72 -5.53
C TYR A 18 -1.05 -0.60 -4.16
N MET A 19 -0.38 0.15 -3.28
CA MET A 19 -0.82 0.33 -1.91
C MET A 19 -0.66 1.79 -1.50
N LEU A 20 -1.67 2.37 -0.88
CA LEU A 20 -1.66 3.71 -0.30
C LEU A 20 -1.62 3.56 1.20
N VAL A 21 -0.65 4.20 1.84
CA VAL A 21 -0.47 4.16 3.30
C VAL A 21 -0.41 5.58 3.84
N GLY A 22 -1.23 5.87 4.84
CA GLY A 22 -1.16 7.13 5.57
C GLY A 22 0.18 7.29 6.30
N ASP A 23 0.87 8.41 6.06
CA ASP A 23 2.19 8.71 6.63
C ASP A 23 2.14 8.89 8.15
N PHE A 24 0.96 9.26 8.66
CA PHE A 24 0.69 9.42 10.07
C PHE A 24 -0.69 8.85 10.44
N GLU A 25 -0.89 8.67 11.74
CA GLU A 25 -2.17 8.25 12.31
C GLU A 25 -3.29 9.24 11.95
N HIS A 26 -4.46 8.75 11.52
CA HIS A 26 -5.58 9.56 11.03
C HIS A 26 -5.38 10.30 9.70
N ALA A 27 -4.31 10.03 8.94
CA ALA A 27 -4.20 10.48 7.56
C ALA A 27 -5.37 9.93 6.73
N SER A 28 -6.37 10.78 6.48
CA SER A 28 -7.54 10.46 5.67
C SER A 28 -7.43 11.01 4.27
N GLU A 29 -6.64 12.06 4.05
CA GLU A 29 -6.48 12.68 2.74
C GLU A 29 -5.38 11.99 1.93
N PRO A 30 -5.53 11.85 0.61
CA PRO A 30 -4.52 11.20 -0.23
C PRO A 30 -3.15 11.90 -0.21
N GLU A 31 -3.11 13.20 0.05
CA GLU A 31 -1.87 13.99 0.15
C GLU A 31 -1.02 13.64 1.37
N ASP A 32 -1.66 13.16 2.44
CA ASP A 32 -1.02 12.69 3.66
C ASP A 32 -0.65 11.20 3.59
N CYS A 33 -0.75 10.61 2.40
CA CYS A 33 -0.53 9.21 2.17
C CYS A 33 0.58 8.98 1.15
N THR A 34 1.48 8.05 1.45
CA THR A 34 2.46 7.56 0.48
C THR A 34 1.89 6.39 -0.31
N THR A 35 1.99 6.46 -1.63
CA THR A 35 1.71 5.33 -2.52
C THR A 35 2.96 4.47 -2.70
N TYR A 36 2.82 3.15 -2.61
CA TYR A 36 3.83 2.13 -2.78
C TYR A 36 3.46 1.19 -3.93
N GLY A 37 4.48 0.71 -4.64
CA GLY A 37 4.33 -0.24 -5.73
C GLY A 37 5.33 -0.01 -6.86
N PRO A 38 5.19 -0.69 -8.00
CA PRO A 38 4.25 -1.78 -8.25
C PRO A 38 4.61 -3.06 -7.48
N PHE A 39 3.60 -3.83 -7.09
CA PHE A 39 3.68 -5.19 -6.56
C PHE A 39 3.09 -6.17 -7.59
N ASN A 40 3.66 -7.37 -7.68
CA ASN A 40 3.17 -8.38 -8.61
C ASN A 40 1.91 -9.08 -8.09
N GLU A 41 1.83 -9.29 -6.78
CA GLU A 41 0.76 -10.02 -6.10
C GLU A 41 0.16 -9.15 -4.98
N GLU A 42 -1.11 -9.40 -4.66
CA GLU A 42 -1.80 -8.77 -3.52
C GLU A 42 -1.07 -9.07 -2.21
N GLU A 43 -0.61 -10.32 -2.06
CA GLU A 43 0.03 -10.78 -0.83
C GLU A 43 1.38 -10.09 -0.58
N ASP A 44 2.13 -9.74 -1.63
CA ASP A 44 3.34 -8.92 -1.52
C ASP A 44 3.02 -7.53 -0.94
N ALA A 45 1.94 -6.90 -1.42
CA ALA A 45 1.51 -5.60 -0.94
C ALA A 45 1.04 -5.68 0.53
N TYR A 46 0.28 -6.72 0.87
CA TYR A 46 -0.19 -6.96 2.24
C TYR A 46 0.97 -7.25 3.21
N GLN A 47 1.91 -8.11 2.84
CA GLN A 47 3.10 -8.39 3.66
C GLN A 47 3.95 -7.13 3.85
N PHE A 48 4.08 -6.30 2.81
CA PHE A 48 4.77 -5.02 2.93
C PHE A 48 4.04 -4.09 3.90
N ALA A 49 2.71 -3.99 3.84
CA ALA A 49 1.90 -3.23 4.78
C ALA A 49 2.15 -3.69 6.24
N CYS A 50 2.03 -4.99 6.50
CA CYS A 50 2.27 -5.58 7.82
C CYS A 50 3.71 -5.39 8.34
N SER A 51 4.70 -5.34 7.43
CA SER A 51 6.10 -5.12 7.80
C SER A 51 6.42 -3.65 8.14
N ARG A 52 5.70 -2.71 7.51
CA ARG A 52 5.94 -1.26 7.57
C ARG A 52 5.09 -0.61 8.66
N LEU A 53 3.86 -1.06 8.79
CA LEU A 53 2.88 -0.60 9.74
C LEU A 53 2.82 -1.61 10.87
N GLY A 54 3.19 -1.21 12.09
CA GLY A 54 3.06 -2.08 13.27
C GLY A 54 1.61 -2.43 13.60
N ASN A 55 0.65 -1.68 13.03
CA ASN A 55 -0.79 -1.89 13.13
C ASN A 55 -1.48 -1.21 11.92
N PRO A 56 -1.45 -1.81 10.72
CA PRO A 56 -2.34 -1.35 9.66
C PRO A 56 -3.76 -1.54 10.17
N GLY A 57 -4.65 -0.58 9.96
CA GLY A 57 -6.06 -0.81 10.28
C GLY A 57 -6.69 -1.93 9.47
N GLY A 58 -8.02 -1.91 9.40
CA GLY A 58 -8.69 -2.54 8.27
C GLY A 58 -8.12 -1.93 6.99
N TYR A 59 -7.78 -2.79 6.02
CA TYR A 59 -7.36 -2.35 4.71
C TYR A 59 -8.54 -2.38 3.74
N MET A 60 -8.63 -1.41 2.85
CA MET A 60 -9.55 -1.47 1.72
C MET A 60 -8.87 -2.23 0.59
N LEU A 61 -9.50 -3.29 0.09
CA LEU A 61 -9.00 -4.07 -1.05
C LEU A 61 -9.88 -3.82 -2.27
N ASP A 62 -9.28 -3.35 -3.37
CA ASP A 62 -9.93 -3.24 -4.67
C ASP A 62 -9.20 -4.04 -5.75
N ALA A 63 -9.69 -5.23 -6.04
CA ALA A 63 -9.15 -6.11 -7.08
C ALA A 63 -9.75 -5.85 -8.48
N SER A 64 -10.53 -4.79 -8.67
CA SER A 64 -11.28 -4.53 -9.92
C SER A 64 -10.38 -4.32 -11.15
N GLY A 65 -9.12 -3.92 -10.96
CA GLY A 65 -8.24 -3.55 -12.07
C GLY A 65 -8.69 -2.28 -12.81
N SER A 66 -9.64 -1.53 -12.24
CA SER A 66 -10.24 -0.35 -12.86
C SER A 66 -9.60 0.96 -12.40
N ALA A 67 -8.81 0.90 -11.33
CA ALA A 67 -8.12 2.07 -10.80
C ALA A 67 -6.95 2.48 -11.71
N PRO A 68 -6.73 3.79 -11.91
CA PRO A 68 -5.61 4.28 -12.70
C PRO A 68 -4.28 3.91 -12.04
N VAL A 69 -3.25 3.75 -12.87
CA VAL A 69 -1.86 3.61 -12.39
C VAL A 69 -1.47 4.92 -11.68
N PRO A 70 -0.99 4.88 -10.43
CA PRO A 70 -0.58 6.07 -9.72
C PRO A 70 0.62 6.73 -10.41
N ASN A 71 0.57 8.05 -10.56
CA ASN A 71 1.64 8.84 -11.20
C ASN A 71 2.93 8.84 -10.37
N GLU A 72 2.80 8.80 -9.05
CA GLU A 72 3.91 8.77 -8.11
C GLU A 72 3.76 7.56 -7.18
N CYS A 73 4.77 6.71 -7.15
CA CYS A 73 4.82 5.59 -6.22
C CYS A 73 6.25 5.32 -5.74
N VAL A 74 6.38 5.02 -4.46
CA VAL A 74 7.62 4.60 -3.84
C VAL A 74 7.80 3.11 -4.11
N ARG A 75 8.85 2.75 -4.84
CA ARG A 75 9.16 1.35 -5.07
C ARG A 75 9.53 0.68 -3.74
N PRO A 76 8.85 -0.41 -3.34
CA PRO A 76 9.26 -1.18 -2.17
C PRO A 76 10.68 -1.67 -2.43
N ARG A 77 11.65 -1.16 -1.66
CA ARG A 77 13.02 -1.67 -1.74
C ARG A 77 12.97 -3.13 -1.33
N ARG A 78 13.20 -4.05 -2.27
CA ARG A 78 13.47 -5.45 -1.94
C ARG A 78 14.54 -5.45 -0.87
N HIS A 79 14.20 -5.87 0.34
CA HIS A 79 15.19 -6.19 1.35
C HIS A 79 16.07 -7.24 0.67
N LYS A 80 17.29 -6.86 0.28
CA LYS A 80 18.28 -7.85 -0.12
C LYS A 80 18.53 -8.65 1.15
N SER A 81 17.99 -9.87 1.22
CA SER A 81 18.40 -10.85 2.20
C SER A 81 19.91 -10.97 2.07
N ILE A 82 20.62 -10.42 3.05
CA ILE A 82 22.04 -10.64 3.21
C ILE A 82 22.12 -12.02 3.84
N TRP A 83 22.58 -12.98 3.06
CA TRP A 83 22.84 -14.36 3.49
C TRP A 83 23.92 -14.40 4.57
#